data_AF-A0A4D6XG30-F1
#
_entry.id   AF-A0A4D6XG30-F1
#
_cell.length_a   1.000
_cell.length_b   1.000
_cell.length_c   1.000
_cell.angle_alpha   90.00
_cell.angle_beta   90.00
_cell.angle_gamma   90.00
#
_symmetry.space_group_name_H-M   'P 1'
#
loop_
_entity.id
_entity.type
_entity.pdbx_description
1 polymer ?
#
loop_
_entity_poly.entity_id
_entity_poly.type
_entity_poly.pdbx_seq_one_letter_code
_entity_poly.pdbx_strand_id
1 'polypeptide(L)'
;MPPCKPSRIPPPEDPIPLPTFRPCQSIFTVTPTTTLSYAQAEAQKLMECARYLNQTGVLMGDRRMTEASYHISAMVKTLLDEIEQGMLPSRLRGQYYA
;
A
#
# COMPACT_ATOMS: atom_id res chain seq x y z
N MET A 1 -18.77 26.10 -57.66
CA MET A 1 -18.17 25.79 -56.34
C MET A 1 -17.94 24.29 -56.26
N PRO A 2 -16.75 23.80 -55.84
CA PRO A 2 -16.51 22.37 -55.69
C PRO A 2 -17.09 21.85 -54.34
N PRO A 3 -17.37 20.54 -54.20
CA PRO A 3 -17.96 19.99 -52.98
C PRO A 3 -16.91 19.80 -51.88
N CYS A 4 -17.25 20.21 -50.65
CA CYS A 4 -16.43 20.02 -49.45
C CYS A 4 -16.32 18.52 -49.11
N LYS A 5 -15.09 17.97 -49.09
CA LYS A 5 -14.83 16.66 -48.50
C LYS A 5 -14.91 16.75 -46.97
N PRO A 6 -15.51 15.78 -46.25
CA PRO A 6 -15.41 15.73 -44.80
C PRO A 6 -13.97 15.35 -44.41
N SER A 7 -13.24 16.29 -43.81
CA SER A 7 -11.94 16.02 -43.21
C SER A 7 -12.16 15.21 -41.93
N ARG A 8 -11.85 13.92 -41.98
CA ARG A 8 -11.94 13.00 -40.85
C ARG A 8 -10.63 13.10 -40.05
N ILE A 9 -10.49 14.17 -39.27
CA ILE A 9 -9.40 14.29 -38.29
C ILE A 9 -9.88 13.59 -37.02
N PRO A 10 -9.28 12.47 -36.57
CA PRO A 10 -9.58 11.94 -35.25
C PRO A 10 -9.13 12.96 -34.19
N PRO A 11 -9.84 13.09 -33.06
CA PRO A 11 -9.46 14.01 -32.01
C PRO A 11 -8.04 13.66 -31.51
N PRO A 12 -7.23 14.66 -31.11
CA PRO A 12 -5.95 14.40 -30.48
C PRO A 12 -6.20 13.55 -29.24
N GLU A 13 -5.61 12.35 -29.21
CA GLU A 13 -5.63 11.52 -28.02
C GLU A 13 -4.86 12.25 -26.93
N ASP A 14 -5.59 12.88 -26.01
CA ASP A 14 -5.03 13.33 -24.76
C ASP A 14 -4.36 12.10 -24.10
N PRO A 15 -3.04 12.13 -23.83
CA PRO A 15 -2.43 11.05 -23.08
C PRO A 15 -3.02 11.11 -21.67
N ILE A 16 -4.01 10.25 -21.42
CA ILE A 16 -4.53 9.95 -20.09
C ILE A 16 -3.30 9.69 -19.21
N PRO A 17 -3.11 10.42 -18.10
CA PRO A 17 -2.01 10.15 -17.20
C PRO A 17 -2.16 8.70 -16.72
N LEU A 18 -1.35 7.80 -17.28
CA LEU A 18 -1.23 6.45 -16.77
C LEU A 18 -0.90 6.57 -15.28
N PRO A 19 -1.60 5.86 -14.39
CA PRO A 19 -1.20 5.77 -13.01
C PRO A 19 0.25 5.31 -13.01
N THR A 20 1.16 6.21 -12.65
CA THR A 20 2.54 5.84 -12.41
C THR A 20 2.49 4.94 -11.20
N PHE A 21 2.39 3.64 -11.44
CA PHE A 21 2.43 2.61 -10.43
C PHE A 21 3.85 2.65 -9.89
N ARG A 22 4.10 3.60 -8.98
CA ARG A 22 5.35 3.65 -8.26
C ARG A 22 5.43 2.32 -7.53
N PRO A 23 6.55 1.58 -7.67
CA PRO A 23 6.80 0.43 -6.81
C PRO A 23 6.56 0.89 -5.38
N CYS A 24 5.75 0.15 -4.62
CA CYS A 24 5.62 0.38 -3.19
C CYS A 24 7.03 0.30 -2.60
N GLN A 25 7.67 1.46 -2.41
CA GLN A 25 8.93 1.53 -1.71
C GLN A 25 8.64 0.97 -0.33
N SER A 26 9.42 -0.04 0.07
CA SER A 26 9.28 -0.64 1.39
C SER A 26 9.47 0.48 2.39
N ILE A 27 8.38 0.90 3.04
CA ILE A 27 8.42 1.98 4.04
C ILE A 27 9.23 1.50 5.25
N PHE A 28 9.37 0.19 5.41
CA PHE A 28 10.10 -0.45 6.48
C PHE A 28 11.16 -1.40 5.93
N THR A 29 12.39 -1.20 6.37
CA THR A 29 13.49 -2.15 6.20
C THR A 29 13.76 -2.73 7.58
N VAL A 30 13.38 -4.00 7.80
CA VAL A 30 13.71 -4.70 9.05
C VAL A 30 15.16 -5.14 8.94
N THR A 31 16.07 -4.39 9.55
CA THR A 31 17.47 -4.82 9.71
C THR A 31 17.53 -5.89 10.81
N PRO A 32 18.50 -6.82 10.77
CA PRO A 32 18.64 -7.86 11.80
C PRO A 32 18.82 -7.34 13.24
N THR A 33 19.10 -6.04 13.40
CA THR A 33 19.26 -5.34 14.68
C THR A 33 17.98 -4.65 15.16
N THR A 34 16.86 -4.78 14.44
CA THR A 34 15.57 -4.20 14.84
C THR A 34 15.12 -4.89 16.12
N THR A 35 15.19 -4.18 17.24
CA THR A 35 14.74 -4.73 18.52
C THR A 35 13.22 -4.90 18.49
N LEU A 36 12.71 -5.93 19.19
CA LEU A 36 11.28 -6.17 19.38
C LEU A 36 10.53 -4.88 19.77
N SER A 37 11.15 -4.08 20.63
CA SER A 37 10.63 -2.79 21.10
C SER A 37 10.45 -1.77 19.97
N TYR A 38 11.39 -1.68 19.02
CA TYR A 38 11.27 -0.79 17.88
C TYR A 38 10.16 -1.26 16.92
N ALA A 39 10.09 -2.56 16.64
CA ALA A 39 9.05 -3.13 15.80
C ALA A 39 7.64 -2.91 16.39
N GLN A 40 7.50 -3.05 17.71
CA GLN A 40 6.26 -2.74 18.43
C GLN A 40 5.90 -1.25 18.33
N ALA A 41 6.87 -0.34 18.49
CA ALA A 41 6.63 1.09 18.37
C ALA A 41 6.17 1.50 16.96
N GLU A 42 6.79 0.93 15.91
CA GLU A 42 6.37 1.19 14.52
C GLU A 42 5.02 0.56 14.20
N ALA A 43 4.75 -0.65 14.69
CA ALA A 43 3.45 -1.29 14.59
C ALA A 43 2.34 -0.44 15.24
N GLN A 44 2.63 0.17 16.39
CA GLN A 44 1.67 1.06 17.07
C GLN A 44 1.34 2.29 16.19
N LYS A 45 2.34 2.94 15.59
CA LYS A 45 2.11 4.07 14.68
C LYS A 45 1.24 3.67 13.49
N LEU A 46 1.49 2.51 12.90
CA LEU A 46 0.69 2.00 11.79
C LEU A 46 -0.76 1.69 12.21
N MET A 47 -0.96 1.18 13.41
CA MET A 47 -2.30 0.95 13.98
C MET A 47 -3.04 2.26 14.25
N GLU A 48 -2.35 3.32 14.68
CA GLU A 48 -2.93 4.66 14.82
C GLU A 48 -3.36 5.23 13.46
N CYS A 49 -2.55 5.06 12.42
CA CYS A 49 -2.90 5.40 11.04
C CYS A 49 -4.13 4.62 10.54
N ALA A 50 -4.17 3.31 10.78
CA ALA A 50 -5.32 2.48 10.42
C ALA A 50 -6.60 2.96 11.13
N ARG A 51 -6.52 3.28 12.43
CA ARG A 51 -7.66 3.83 13.18
C ARG A 51 -8.16 5.14 12.59
N TYR A 52 -7.24 6.05 12.23
CA TYR A 52 -7.60 7.32 11.60
C TYR A 52 -8.30 7.11 10.25
N LEU A 53 -7.76 6.22 9.41
CA LEU A 53 -8.37 5.88 8.12
C LEU A 53 -9.76 5.27 8.28
N ASN A 54 -9.97 4.40 9.27
CA ASN A 54 -11.27 3.82 9.56
C ASN A 54 -12.28 4.90 10.00
N GLN A 55 -11.91 5.74 10.96
CA GLN A 55 -12.78 6.82 11.45
C GLN A 55 -13.16 7.79 10.34
N THR A 56 -12.18 8.19 9.54
CA THR A 56 -12.38 9.12 8.41
C THR A 56 -13.20 8.46 7.30
N GLY A 57 -12.91 7.19 6.98
CA GLY A 57 -13.65 6.43 5.98
C GLY A 57 -15.12 6.25 6.33
N VAL A 58 -15.42 5.90 7.59
CA VAL A 58 -16.80 5.81 8.08
C VAL A 58 -17.49 7.16 8.04
N LEU A 59 -16.83 8.23 8.49
CA LEU A 59 -17.40 9.58 8.50
C LEU A 59 -17.68 10.11 7.09
N MET A 60 -16.80 9.83 6.13
CA MET A 60 -16.91 10.30 4.75
C MET A 60 -17.70 9.34 3.83
N GLY A 61 -18.09 8.16 4.34
CA GLY A 61 -18.66 7.10 3.51
C GLY A 61 -17.68 6.53 2.48
N ASP A 62 -16.37 6.72 2.69
CA ASP A 62 -15.32 6.22 1.79
C ASP A 62 -14.95 4.77 2.14
N ARG A 63 -15.43 3.85 1.30
CA ARG A 63 -15.15 2.42 1.44
C ARG A 63 -13.66 2.09 1.25
N ARG A 64 -12.93 2.82 0.41
CA ARG A 64 -11.52 2.54 0.13
C ARG A 64 -10.65 2.85 1.35
N MET A 65 -10.94 3.93 2.07
CA MET A 65 -10.25 4.25 3.32
C MET A 65 -10.52 3.19 4.40
N THR A 66 -11.77 2.75 4.49
CA THR A 66 -12.17 1.69 5.42
C THR A 66 -11.46 0.37 5.09
N GLU A 67 -11.46 -0.06 3.83
CA GLU A 67 -10.74 -1.27 3.39
C GLU A 67 -9.22 -1.16 3.60
N ALA A 68 -8.63 0.00 3.31
CA ALA A 68 -7.21 0.24 3.56
C ALA A 68 -6.86 0.11 5.05
N SER A 69 -7.72 0.60 5.95
CA SER A 69 -7.53 0.43 7.39
C SER A 69 -7.49 -1.04 7.81
N TYR A 70 -8.43 -1.85 7.32
CA TYR A 70 -8.47 -3.29 7.58
C TYR A 70 -7.22 -4.00 7.06
N HIS A 71 -6.78 -3.64 5.85
CA HIS A 71 -5.59 -4.23 5.24
C HIS A 71 -4.32 -3.91 6.05
N ILE A 72 -4.14 -2.66 6.47
CA ILE A 72 -3.00 -2.25 7.31
C ILE A 72 -3.04 -2.98 8.66
N SER A 73 -4.20 -3.03 9.32
CA SER A 73 -4.33 -3.74 10.59
C SER A 73 -4.03 -5.23 10.48
N ALA A 74 -4.41 -5.88 9.37
CA ALA A 74 -4.08 -7.28 9.13
C ALA A 74 -2.57 -7.49 8.97
N MET A 75 -1.90 -6.66 8.15
CA MET A 75 -0.45 -6.76 7.94
C MET A 75 0.34 -6.55 9.23
N VAL A 76 -0.04 -5.56 10.05
CA VAL A 76 0.65 -5.28 11.32
C VAL A 76 0.49 -6.43 12.31
N LYS A 77 -0.71 -7.03 12.40
CA LYS A 77 -0.94 -8.21 13.23
C LYS A 77 -0.07 -9.38 12.80
N THR A 78 -0.08 -9.72 11.51
CA THR A 78 0.77 -10.80 10.99
C THR A 78 2.25 -10.55 11.27
N LEU A 79 2.74 -9.31 11.11
CA LEU A 79 4.13 -8.98 11.39
C LEU A 79 4.48 -9.15 12.87
N LEU A 80 3.61 -8.71 13.78
CA LEU A 80 3.83 -8.88 15.23
C LEU A 80 3.77 -10.36 15.65
N ASP A 81 2.84 -11.12 15.09
CA ASP A 81 2.71 -12.56 15.35
C ASP A 81 3.96 -13.32 14.86
N GLU A 82 4.50 -12.99 13.67
CA GLU A 82 5.74 -13.56 13.15
C GLU A 82 6.94 -13.26 14.08
N ILE A 83 7.02 -12.03 14.59
CA ILE A 83 8.05 -11.59 15.52
C ILE A 83 7.93 -12.31 16.88
N GLU A 84 6.73 -12.41 17.45
CA GLU A 84 6.49 -13.11 18.74
C GLU A 84 6.81 -14.60 18.65
N GLN A 85 6.53 -15.22 17.51
CA GLN A 85 6.85 -16.63 17.25
C GLN A 85 8.35 -16.88 17.01
N GLY A 86 9.21 -15.84 17.07
CA GLY A 86 10.65 -15.95 16.81
C GLY A 86 10.98 -16.34 15.36
N MET A 87 10.00 -16.26 14.46
CA MET A 87 10.15 -16.59 13.06
C MET A 87 10.63 -15.33 12.35
N LEU A 88 11.82 -15.38 11.76
CA LEU A 88 12.23 -14.37 10.78
C LEU A 88 11.07 -14.18 9.79
N PRO A 89 10.68 -12.93 9.45
CA PRO A 89 9.55 -12.66 8.57
C PRO A 89 9.55 -13.62 7.40
N SER A 90 8.41 -14.21 7.04
CA SER A 90 8.33 -15.31 6.06
C SER A 90 9.12 -15.06 4.76
N ARG A 91 9.27 -13.78 4.40
CA ARG A 91 10.05 -13.28 3.25
C ARG A 91 11.58 -13.44 3.38
N LEU A 92 12.14 -13.40 4.58
CA LEU A 92 13.56 -13.64 4.84
C LEU A 92 13.89 -15.13 4.82
N ARG A 93 12.95 -16.01 5.17
CA ARG A 93 13.15 -17.46 5.19
C ARG A 93 13.43 -18.04 3.79
N GLY A 94 12.90 -17.42 2.74
CA GLY A 94 13.15 -17.82 1.34
C GLY A 94 14.55 -17.50 0.80
N GLN A 95 15.35 -16.66 1.49
CA GLN A 95 16.70 -16.30 1.06
C GLN A 95 17.81 -17.17 1.67
N TYR A 96 17.50 -18.00 2.68
CA TYR A 96 18.48 -18.86 3.36
C TYR A 96 18.45 -20.33 2.90
N TYR A 97 17.62 -20.66 1.89
CA TYR A 97 17.49 -22.02 1.33
C TYR A 97 17.69 -22.06 -0.20
N ALA A 98 18.40 -21.09 -0.77
CA ALA A 98 18.84 -21.09 -2.17
C ALA A 98 20.34 -21.34 -2.26
#